data_AF-A0AAW1YDX9-F1
#
_entry.id   AF-A0AAW1YDX9-F1
#
_cell.length_a   1.000
_cell.length_b   1.000
_cell.length_c   1.000
_cell.angle_alpha   90.00
_cell.angle_beta   90.00
_cell.angle_gamma   90.00
#
_symmetry.space_group_name_H-M   'P 1'
#
loop_
_entity.id
_entity.type
_entity.pdbx_description
1 polymer ?
#
loop_
_entity_poly.entity_id
_entity_poly.type
_entity_poly.pdbx_seq_one_letter_code
_entity_poly.pdbx_strand_id
1 'polypeptide(L)'
;MIKNPPTNPVFLLLFLLFKIIPLTMAQNTTIFPIDVGVVVDLDTRFGKMGLTCINMALSDFYASHAHYNTRLVLHTRNSTGDVVVAAACR
;
A
#
# COMPACT_ATOMS: atom_id res chain seq x y z
N MET A 1 -26.30 27.83 -22.63
CA MET A 1 -25.38 28.83 -23.20
C MET A 1 -24.07 28.71 -22.44
N ILE A 2 -23.10 27.96 -22.97
CA ILE A 2 -21.81 27.72 -22.31
C ILE A 2 -20.88 28.86 -22.72
N LYS A 3 -20.56 29.74 -21.78
CA LYS A 3 -19.64 30.86 -22.02
C LYS A 3 -18.22 30.31 -21.97
N ASN A 4 -17.58 30.19 -23.13
CA ASN A 4 -16.20 29.73 -23.23
C ASN A 4 -15.26 30.64 -22.41
N PRO A 5 -14.24 30.09 -21.74
CA PRO A 5 -13.32 30.87 -20.93
C PRO A 5 -12.53 31.87 -21.80
N PRO A 6 -12.15 33.03 -21.26
CA PRO A 6 -11.41 34.04 -22.00
C PRO A 6 -10.06 33.49 -22.47
N THR A 7 -9.86 33.43 -23.78
CA THR A 7 -8.65 32.99 -24.49
C THR A 7 -7.54 34.05 -24.42
N ASN A 8 -7.28 34.61 -23.23
CA ASN A 8 -6.16 35.51 -23.03
C ASN A 8 -4.87 34.68 -22.81
N PRO A 9 -3.75 35.00 -23.49
CA PRO A 9 -2.49 34.26 -23.33
C PRO A 9 -2.00 34.23 -21.87
N VAL A 10 -2.33 35.24 -21.06
CA VAL A 10 -2.01 35.27 -19.63
C VAL A 10 -2.80 34.21 -18.84
N PHE A 11 -4.07 34.00 -19.19
CA PHE A 11 -4.90 32.97 -18.55
C PHE A 11 -4.40 31.57 -18.89
N LEU A 12 -3.95 31.38 -20.13
CA LEU A 12 -3.39 30.11 -20.61
C LEU A 12 -2.01 29.83 -19.95
N LEU A 13 -1.18 30.87 -19.79
CA LEU A 13 0.09 30.80 -19.07
C LEU A 13 -0.13 30.49 -17.58
N LEU A 14 -1.08 31.14 -16.93
CA LEU A 14 -1.44 30.87 -15.53
C LEU A 14 -1.93 29.43 -15.32
N PHE A 15 -2.75 28.92 -16.26
CA PHE A 15 -3.23 27.55 -16.24
C PHE A 15 -2.10 26.52 -16.44
N LEU A 16 -1.12 26.84 -17.29
CA LEU A 16 0.09 26.04 -17.47
C LEU A 16 0.94 26.02 -16.20
N LEU A 17 1.14 27.15 -15.53
CA LEU A 17 1.89 27.24 -14.27
C LEU A 17 1.25 26.42 -13.14
N PHE A 18 -0.09 26.37 -13.06
CA PHE A 18 -0.81 25.59 -12.06
C PHE A 18 -0.63 24.07 -12.20
N LYS A 19 -0.33 23.59 -13.42
CA LYS A 19 -0.04 22.16 -13.68
C LYS A 19 1.35 21.72 -13.21
N ILE A 20 2.30 22.66 -13.08
CA ILE A 20 3.71 22.35 -12.78
C ILE A 20 3.99 22.28 -11.27
N ILE A 21 2.99 22.57 -10.43
CA ILE A 21 3.13 22.48 -8.98
C ILE A 21 2.33 21.28 -8.46
N PRO A 22 2.79 20.02 -8.64
CA PRO A 22 2.57 19.06 -7.58
C PRO A 22 3.46 19.52 -6.42
N LEU A 23 2.88 20.26 -5.48
CA LEU A 23 3.47 20.46 -4.16
C LEU A 23 3.51 19.08 -3.50
N THR A 24 4.57 18.33 -3.75
CA THR A 24 4.86 17.13 -2.98
C THR A 24 5.31 17.61 -1.62
N MET A 25 4.35 17.78 -0.72
CA MET A 25 4.69 17.88 0.70
C MET A 25 5.35 16.55 1.05
N ALA A 26 6.68 16.55 1.18
CA ALA A 26 7.40 15.47 1.82
C ALA A 26 6.95 15.46 3.28
N GLN A 27 5.88 14.72 3.55
CA GLN A 27 5.45 14.46 4.91
C GLN A 27 6.53 13.56 5.49
N ASN A 28 7.30 14.07 6.46
CA ASN A 28 8.10 13.24 7.36
C ASN A 28 7.11 12.38 8.15
N THR A 29 6.65 11.31 7.54
CA THR A 29 5.70 10.37 8.11
C THR A 29 6.48 9.45 9.04
N THR A 30 6.24 9.59 10.34
CA THR A 30 6.70 8.62 11.32
C THR A 30 6.00 7.30 11.00
N ILE A 31 6.76 6.32 10.51
CA ILE A 31 6.24 4.99 10.19
C ILE A 31 6.00 4.23 11.51
N PHE A 32 4.78 3.75 11.71
CA PHE A 32 4.40 2.92 12.85
C PHE A 32 4.30 1.45 12.41
N PRO A 33 5.30 0.61 12.71
CA PRO A 33 5.23 -0.81 12.40
C PRO A 33 4.17 -1.49 13.29
N ILE A 34 3.38 -2.37 12.70
CA ILE A 34 2.38 -3.20 13.38
C ILE A 34 2.70 -4.66 13.07
N ASP A 35 3.12 -5.41 14.07
CA ASP A 35 3.47 -6.81 13.93
C ASP A 35 2.22 -7.69 13.83
N VAL A 36 2.15 -8.52 12.79
CA VAL A 36 1.03 -9.42 12.52
C VAL A 36 1.56 -10.82 12.26
N GLY A 37 1.10 -11.79 13.06
CA GLY A 37 1.41 -13.21 12.84
C GLY A 37 0.53 -13.80 11.73
N VAL A 38 1.14 -14.52 10.79
CA VAL A 38 0.45 -15.27 9.74
C VAL A 38 0.86 -16.73 9.83
N VAL A 39 -0.07 -17.62 10.15
CA VAL A 39 0.16 -19.07 10.18
C VAL A 39 -0.50 -19.67 8.95
N VAL A 40 0.30 -20.29 8.08
CA VAL A 40 -0.17 -20.85 6.82
C VAL A 40 0.67 -22.06 6.44
N ASP A 41 0.06 -23.03 5.78
CA ASP A 41 0.77 -24.20 5.26
C ASP A 41 1.54 -23.82 3.98
N LEU A 42 2.81 -23.48 4.16
CA LEU A 42 3.70 -23.09 3.06
C LEU A 42 4.15 -24.28 2.22
N ASP A 43 3.83 -25.52 2.58
CA ASP A 43 4.14 -26.69 1.75
C ASP A 43 3.06 -26.93 0.69
N THR A 44 1.87 -26.36 0.88
CA THR A 44 0.79 -26.42 -0.10
C THR A 44 0.86 -25.29 -1.14
N ARG A 45 0.40 -25.57 -2.37
CA ARG A 45 0.25 -24.56 -3.43
C ARG A 45 -0.64 -23.40 -2.98
N PHE A 46 -1.73 -23.72 -2.28
CA PHE A 46 -2.70 -22.72 -1.82
C PHE A 46 -2.13 -21.83 -0.71
N GLY A 47 -1.33 -22.36 0.22
CA GLY A 47 -0.70 -21.52 1.25
C GLY A 47 0.33 -20.56 0.68
N LYS A 48 1.19 -21.01 -0.25
CA LYS A 48 2.12 -20.11 -0.97
C LYS A 48 1.37 -19.05 -1.78
N MET A 49 0.29 -19.45 -2.45
CA MET A 49 -0.55 -18.54 -3.23
C MET A 49 -1.21 -17.50 -2.33
N GLY A 50 -1.80 -17.92 -1.21
CA GLY A 50 -2.42 -17.03 -0.23
C GLY A 50 -1.44 -16.01 0.34
N LEU A 51 -0.23 -16.43 0.75
CA LEU A 51 0.79 -15.52 1.23
C LEU A 51 1.21 -14.50 0.15
N THR A 52 1.35 -14.95 -1.10
CA THR A 52 1.65 -14.07 -2.24
C THR A 52 0.54 -13.04 -2.44
N CYS A 53 -0.73 -13.46 -2.42
CA CYS A 53 -1.87 -12.57 -2.54
C CYS A 53 -1.92 -11.52 -1.43
N ILE A 54 -1.62 -11.90 -0.18
CA ILE A 54 -1.55 -10.97 0.95
C ILE A 54 -0.46 -9.93 0.71
N ASN A 55 0.75 -10.35 0.31
CA ASN A 55 1.86 -9.44 0.04
C ASN A 55 1.55 -8.46 -1.10
N MET A 56 0.94 -8.94 -2.19
CA MET A 56 0.51 -8.07 -3.29
C MET A 56 -0.56 -7.07 -2.82
N ALA A 57 -1.58 -7.53 -2.08
CA ALA A 57 -2.62 -6.66 -1.57
C ALA A 57 -2.06 -5.56 -0.64
N LEU A 58 -1.06 -5.88 0.20
CA LEU A 58 -0.38 -4.87 1.01
C LEU A 58 0.40 -3.87 0.16
N SER A 59 1.11 -4.36 -0.87
CA SER A 59 1.82 -3.49 -1.81
C SER A 59 0.86 -2.52 -2.50
N ASP A 60 -0.25 -3.02 -3.04
CA ASP A 60 -1.27 -2.22 -3.72
C ASP A 60 -1.95 -1.23 -2.76
N PHE A 61 -2.27 -1.67 -1.54
CA PHE A 61 -2.87 -0.82 -0.51
C PHE A 61 -1.94 0.34 -0.17
N TYR A 62 -0.66 0.08 0.09
CA TYR A 62 0.28 1.12 0.45
C TYR A 62 0.72 2.01 -0.72
N ALA A 63 0.69 1.50 -1.96
CA ALA A 63 0.93 2.30 -3.15
C ALA A 63 -0.22 3.30 -3.40
N SER A 64 -1.46 2.90 -3.15
CA SER A 64 -2.64 3.77 -3.26
C SER A 64 -2.83 4.71 -2.07
N HIS A 65 -2.28 4.38 -0.89
CA HIS A 65 -2.44 5.14 0.35
C HIS A 65 -1.09 5.61 0.91
N ALA A 66 -0.39 6.48 0.16
CA ALA A 66 0.93 6.99 0.57
C ALA A 66 0.93 7.72 1.93
N HIS A 67 -0.22 8.27 2.35
CA HIS A 67 -0.39 8.99 3.61
C HIS A 67 -0.66 8.07 4.82
N TYR A 68 -0.80 6.75 4.62
CA TYR A 68 -0.93 5.81 5.74
C TYR A 68 0.43 5.55 6.38
N ASN A 69 0.53 5.94 7.64
CA ASN A 69 1.76 5.86 8.42
C ASN A 69 1.96 4.49 9.07
N THR A 70 0.91 3.69 9.22
CA THR A 70 0.97 2.34 9.78
C THR A 70 1.47 1.34 8.74
N ARG A 71 2.47 0.53 9.08
CA ARG A 71 3.01 -0.51 8.19
C ARG A 71 2.88 -1.88 8.85
N LEU A 72 2.11 -2.77 8.24
CA LEU A 72 1.99 -4.15 8.70
C LEU A 72 3.29 -4.89 8.41
N VAL A 73 3.83 -5.53 9.44
CA VAL A 73 5.00 -6.42 9.36
C VAL A 73 4.50 -7.84 9.56
N LEU A 74 4.54 -8.64 8.50
CA LEU A 74 4.03 -10.01 8.53
C LEU A 74 5.10 -10.98 9.04
N HIS A 75 4.80 -11.64 10.16
CA HIS A 75 5.59 -12.73 10.71
C HIS A 75 4.97 -14.05 10.29
N THR A 76 5.51 -14.66 9.24
CA THR A 76 4.95 -15.90 8.68
C THR A 76 5.51 -17.13 9.38
N ARG A 77 4.63 -18.05 9.79
CA ARG A 77 4.95 -19.37 10.36
C ARG A 77 4.39 -20.46 9.45
N ASN A 78 5.23 -21.42 9.07
CA ASN A 78 4.77 -22.61 8.34
C ASN A 78 4.05 -23.56 9.30
N SER A 79 2.82 -23.96 8.99
CA SER A 79 2.11 -25.00 9.75
C SER A 79 2.53 -26.41 9.37
N THR A 80 3.13 -26.63 8.19
CA THR A 80 3.56 -27.97 7.73
C THR A 80 2.42 -29.00 7.71
N GLY A 81 1.17 -28.54 7.53
CA GLY A 81 -0.04 -29.37 7.65
C GLY A 81 -0.41 -29.84 9.06
N ASP A 82 0.35 -29.46 10.10
CA ASP A 82 0.17 -29.91 11.47
C ASP A 82 -0.26 -28.77 12.40
N VAL A 83 -1.42 -28.94 13.04
CA VAL A 83 -2.01 -27.98 13.99
C VAL A 83 -1.16 -27.87 15.26
N VAL A 84 -0.48 -28.96 15.65
CA VAL A 84 0.43 -28.96 16.80
C VAL A 84 1.68 -28.16 16.47
N VAL A 85 2.26 -28.30 15.27
CA VAL A 85 3.40 -27.48 14.84
C VAL A 85 3.00 -26.00 14.69
N ALA A 86 1.79 -25.74 14.18
CA ALA A 86 1.22 -24.40 14.09
C ALA A 86 1.01 -23.74 15.46
N ALA A 87 0.55 -24.50 16.46
CA ALA A 87 0.28 -24.02 17.82
C ALA A 87 1.50 -24.07 18.75
N ALA A 88 2.48 -24.93 18.46
CA ALA A 88 3.73 -25.05 19.18
C ALA A 88 4.70 -23.94 18.75
N CYS A 89 4.32 -22.71 19.05
CA CYS A 89 5.24 -21.59 19.08
C CYS A 89 4.96 -20.76 20.33
N ARG A 90 6.05 -20.36 20.99
CA ARG A 90 6.11 -19.56 22.21
C ARG A 90 6.52 -18.13 21.86
#